data_AF-A0A5C1AH81-F1
#
_entry.id   AF-A0A5C1AH81-F1
#
_cell.length_a   1.000
_cell.length_b   1.000
_cell.length_c   1.000
_cell.angle_alpha   90.00
_cell.angle_beta   90.00
_cell.angle_gamma   90.00
#
_symmetry.space_group_name_H-M   'P 1'
#
loop_
_entity.id
_entity.type
_entity.pdbx_description
1 polymer ?
#
loop_
_entity_poly.entity_id
_entity_poly.type
_entity_poly.pdbx_seq_one_letter_code
_entity_poly.pdbx_strand_id
1 'polypeptide(L)'
;MTEAEWQTDSDASWMLTWSRSRFHTRKFRLLACGFCRRLDQFPTMQIEPAILEISERYADGETGTEQFEAVRRQIDWTKPGTAKYVVYSDAATAAEIVSRYGIQEYAEAAASSAAMRALSEEGDTADEAHAAAERAHAATLARARGEQSAVHVALVRCVLGNPFRSMTFSPSWLTPTAVALAEGI
;
A
#
# COMPACT_ATOMS: atom_id res chain seq x y z
N MET A 1 -14.82 14.92 -3.62
CA MET A 1 -14.23 14.96 -2.27
C MET A 1 -14.07 16.40 -1.83
N THR A 2 -14.50 16.71 -0.62
CA THR A 2 -14.24 17.97 0.11
C THR A 2 -13.05 17.80 1.06
N GLU A 3 -12.57 18.90 1.67
CA GLU A 3 -11.49 18.81 2.67
C GLU A 3 -11.90 18.00 3.91
N ALA A 4 -13.12 18.21 4.39
CA ALA A 4 -13.66 17.46 5.53
C ALA A 4 -13.71 15.96 5.22
N GLU A 5 -14.24 15.60 4.05
CA GLU A 5 -14.23 14.21 3.57
C GLU A 5 -12.80 13.66 3.51
N TRP A 6 -11.84 14.38 2.92
CA TRP A 6 -10.45 13.91 2.86
C TRP A 6 -9.84 13.59 4.22
N GLN A 7 -10.20 14.33 5.27
CA GLN A 7 -9.68 14.13 6.64
C GLN A 7 -10.38 13.00 7.39
N THR A 8 -11.66 12.74 7.13
CA THR A 8 -12.46 11.77 7.90
C THR A 8 -12.73 10.46 7.18
N ASP A 9 -12.59 10.41 5.86
CA ASP A 9 -12.90 9.22 5.06
C ASP A 9 -11.99 8.03 5.41
N SER A 10 -12.52 6.82 5.30
CA SER A 10 -11.81 5.56 5.53
C SER A 10 -11.61 4.74 4.26
N ASP A 11 -12.14 5.21 3.12
CA ASP A 11 -11.99 4.53 1.83
C ASP A 11 -10.80 5.07 1.03
N ALA A 12 -9.65 4.39 1.17
CA ALA A 12 -8.45 4.71 0.40
C ALA A 12 -8.66 4.61 -1.11
N SER A 13 -9.53 3.72 -1.60
CA SER A 13 -9.79 3.54 -3.04
C SER A 13 -10.49 4.78 -3.61
N TRP A 14 -11.47 5.31 -2.87
CA TRP A 14 -12.14 6.56 -3.23
C TRP A 14 -11.17 7.75 -3.21
N MET A 15 -10.31 7.84 -2.18
CA MET A 15 -9.25 8.86 -2.08
C MET A 15 -8.26 8.81 -3.26
N LEU A 16 -7.82 7.62 -3.66
CA LEU A 16 -6.91 7.41 -4.79
C LEU A 16 -7.56 7.74 -6.13
N THR A 17 -8.79 7.28 -6.34
CA THR A 17 -9.56 7.55 -7.57
C THR A 17 -9.76 9.05 -7.77
N TRP A 18 -10.17 9.75 -6.71
CA TRP A 18 -10.41 11.19 -6.76
C TRP A 18 -9.12 12.02 -6.93
N SER A 19 -8.00 11.54 -6.37
CA SER A 19 -6.71 12.25 -6.39
C SER A 19 -5.85 11.99 -7.63
N ARG A 20 -6.20 10.98 -8.43
CA ARG A 20 -5.46 10.56 -9.64
C ARG A 20 -5.19 11.68 -10.65
N SER A 21 -6.14 12.59 -10.84
CA SER A 21 -6.00 13.71 -11.77
C SER A 21 -5.30 14.95 -11.17
N ARG A 22 -4.99 14.94 -9.86
CA ARG A 22 -4.53 16.12 -9.11
C ARG A 22 -3.06 16.09 -8.71
N PHE A 23 -2.43 14.93 -8.69
CA PHE A 23 -1.02 14.81 -8.31
C PHE A 23 -0.17 14.32 -9.48
N HIS A 24 1.05 14.84 -9.56
CA HIS A 24 2.05 14.39 -10.51
C HIS A 24 2.44 12.93 -10.29
N THR A 25 2.90 12.29 -11.35
CA THR A 25 3.32 10.88 -11.41
C THR A 25 4.29 10.50 -10.28
N ARG A 26 5.15 11.42 -9.82
CA ARG A 26 6.08 11.21 -8.70
C ARG A 26 5.39 10.72 -7.43
N LYS A 27 4.40 11.46 -6.92
CA LYS A 27 3.73 11.12 -5.65
C LYS A 27 2.99 9.78 -5.73
N PHE A 28 2.37 9.51 -6.87
CA PHE A 28 1.70 8.24 -7.13
C PHE A 28 2.69 7.06 -7.20
N ARG A 29 3.88 7.25 -7.80
CA ARG A 29 4.95 6.25 -7.77
C ARG A 29 5.44 5.97 -6.36
N LEU A 30 5.73 7.01 -5.57
CA LEU A 30 6.15 6.84 -4.17
C LEU A 30 5.07 6.17 -3.30
N LEU A 31 3.80 6.48 -3.56
CA LEU A 31 2.68 5.84 -2.88
C LEU A 31 2.59 4.34 -3.23
N ALA A 32 2.77 3.98 -4.50
CA ALA A 32 2.87 2.58 -4.92
C ALA A 32 4.07 1.87 -4.26
N CYS A 33 5.24 2.52 -4.17
CA CYS A 33 6.41 2.00 -3.46
C CYS A 33 6.12 1.78 -1.97
N GLY A 34 5.46 2.72 -1.31
CA GLY A 34 5.06 2.59 0.10
C GLY A 34 4.10 1.44 0.36
N PHE A 35 3.12 1.22 -0.52
CA PHE A 35 2.24 0.06 -0.47
C PHE A 35 3.01 -1.25 -0.63
N CYS A 36 3.96 -1.26 -1.55
CA CYS A 36 4.80 -2.39 -1.88
C CYS A 36 5.78 -2.75 -0.74
N ARG A 37 6.35 -1.77 -0.05
CA ARG A 37 7.14 -2.00 1.18
C ARG A 37 6.36 -2.71 2.27
N ARG A 38 5.07 -2.39 2.42
CA ARG A 38 4.22 -3.06 3.41
C ARG A 38 3.98 -4.52 3.08
N LEU A 39 4.12 -4.91 1.82
CA LEU A 39 3.98 -6.30 1.41
C LEU A 39 5.21 -7.15 1.71
N ASP A 40 6.35 -6.53 2.05
CA ASP A 40 7.59 -7.25 2.37
C ASP A 40 7.47 -8.16 3.61
N GLN A 41 6.49 -7.88 4.48
CA GLN A 41 6.14 -8.74 5.61
C GLN A 41 5.52 -10.09 5.20
N PHE A 42 5.15 -10.26 3.93
CA PHE A 42 4.54 -11.47 3.40
C PHE A 42 5.50 -12.20 2.46
N PRO A 43 5.99 -13.40 2.81
CA PRO A 43 6.99 -14.13 2.03
C PRO A 43 6.58 -14.39 0.58
N THR A 44 5.30 -14.59 0.32
CA THR A 44 4.77 -14.86 -1.04
C THR A 44 4.64 -13.61 -1.91
N MET A 45 4.76 -12.42 -1.31
CA MET A 45 4.54 -11.12 -1.96
C MET A 45 5.76 -10.20 -1.89
N GLN A 46 6.93 -10.75 -1.53
CA GLN A 46 8.18 -10.00 -1.46
C GLN A 46 8.56 -9.43 -2.82
N ILE A 47 9.09 -8.20 -2.79
CA ILE A 47 9.59 -7.50 -3.95
C ILE A 47 11.10 -7.50 -3.86
N GLU A 48 11.75 -7.73 -4.99
CA GLU A 48 13.20 -7.59 -5.07
C GLU A 48 13.59 -6.15 -4.68
N PRO A 49 14.45 -5.96 -3.65
CA PRO A 49 14.79 -4.64 -3.14
C PRO A 49 15.29 -3.68 -4.23
N ALA A 50 16.00 -4.19 -5.24
CA ALA A 50 16.51 -3.42 -6.37
C ALA A 50 15.38 -2.78 -7.22
N ILE A 51 14.23 -3.46 -7.37
CA ILE A 51 13.08 -2.94 -8.13
C ILE A 51 12.43 -1.78 -7.38
N LEU A 52 12.33 -1.90 -6.05
CA LEU A 52 11.76 -0.86 -5.21
C LEU A 52 12.69 0.36 -5.19
N GLU A 53 13.98 0.15 -4.98
CA GLU A 53 14.98 1.22 -4.96
C GLU A 53 15.03 2.00 -6.27
N ILE A 54 15.08 1.31 -7.43
CA ILE A 54 15.11 2.01 -8.71
C ILE A 54 13.81 2.77 -8.99
N SER A 55 12.67 2.25 -8.51
CA SER A 55 11.38 2.93 -8.66
C SER A 55 11.27 4.20 -7.84
N GLU A 56 11.83 4.20 -6.63
CA GLU A 56 11.90 5.38 -5.76
C GLU A 56 12.83 6.43 -6.34
N ARG A 57 14.05 6.02 -6.71
CA ARG A 57 15.01 6.89 -7.39
C ARG A 57 14.45 7.48 -8.68
N TYR A 58 13.67 6.70 -9.44
CA TYR A 58 13.02 7.19 -10.66
C TYR A 58 11.90 8.19 -10.35
N ALA A 59 11.14 7.95 -9.29
CA ALA A 59 10.15 8.92 -8.81
C ALA A 59 10.81 10.24 -8.39
N ASP A 60 12.01 10.18 -7.80
CA ASP A 60 12.79 11.34 -7.36
C ASP A 60 13.64 11.99 -8.46
N GLY A 61 13.67 11.40 -9.67
CA GLY A 61 14.44 11.94 -10.80
C GLY A 61 15.94 11.63 -10.72
N GLU A 62 16.37 10.75 -9.82
CA GLU A 62 17.77 10.36 -9.59
C GLU A 62 18.27 9.26 -10.53
N THR A 63 17.38 8.73 -11.38
CA THR A 63 17.71 7.78 -12.44
C THR A 63 16.89 8.09 -13.69
N GLY A 64 17.48 7.82 -14.86
CA GLY A 64 16.84 8.07 -16.15
C GLY A 64 15.87 6.97 -16.56
N THR A 65 14.98 7.31 -17.50
CA THR A 65 13.97 6.38 -18.04
C THR A 65 14.58 5.10 -18.60
N GLU A 66 15.75 5.17 -19.24
CA GLU A 66 16.39 3.99 -19.83
C GLU A 66 16.81 2.95 -18.78
N GLN A 67 17.39 3.41 -17.66
CA GLN A 67 17.79 2.54 -16.55
C GLN A 67 16.57 1.91 -15.87
N PHE A 68 15.53 2.71 -15.64
CA PHE A 68 14.25 2.24 -15.09
C PHE A 68 13.61 1.18 -16.01
N GLU A 69 13.58 1.44 -17.31
CA GLU A 69 13.04 0.53 -18.33
C GLU A 69 13.87 -0.76 -18.47
N ALA A 70 15.18 -0.71 -18.25
CA ALA A 70 16.03 -1.89 -18.26
C ALA A 70 15.67 -2.85 -17.14
N VAL A 71 15.47 -2.36 -15.91
CA VAL A 71 15.01 -3.19 -14.79
C VAL A 71 13.59 -3.69 -15.04
N ARG A 72 12.69 -2.83 -15.55
CA ARG A 72 11.31 -3.23 -15.90
C ARG A 72 11.27 -4.43 -16.84
N ARG A 73 12.17 -4.49 -17.83
CA ARG A 73 12.23 -5.61 -18.80
C ARG A 73 12.69 -6.93 -18.18
N GLN A 74 13.40 -6.89 -17.05
CA GLN A 74 13.87 -8.09 -16.36
C GLN A 74 12.81 -8.70 -15.44
N ILE A 75 11.72 -7.97 -15.16
CA ILE A 75 10.63 -8.46 -14.32
C ILE A 75 9.93 -9.62 -15.01
N ASP A 76 9.86 -10.75 -14.30
CA ASP A 76 9.05 -11.89 -14.72
C ASP A 76 7.56 -11.58 -14.50
N TRP A 77 6.89 -11.19 -15.60
CA TRP A 77 5.46 -10.87 -15.61
C TRP A 77 4.56 -12.09 -15.39
N THR A 78 5.10 -13.31 -15.35
CA THR A 78 4.31 -14.52 -15.09
C THR A 78 4.20 -14.84 -13.60
N LYS A 79 5.16 -14.38 -12.77
CA LYS A 79 5.11 -14.61 -11.33
C LYS A 79 3.96 -13.84 -10.67
N PRO A 80 3.17 -14.47 -9.79
CA PRO A 80 2.37 -13.73 -8.83
C PRO A 80 3.35 -12.94 -7.94
N GLY A 81 3.16 -11.62 -7.85
CA GLY A 81 4.11 -10.75 -7.17
C GLY A 81 3.92 -9.28 -7.53
N THR A 82 4.45 -8.43 -6.68
CA THR A 82 4.08 -7.01 -6.60
C THR A 82 5.02 -6.06 -7.33
N ALA A 83 6.13 -6.58 -7.86
CA ALA A 83 7.03 -5.89 -8.80
C ALA A 83 6.27 -5.28 -10.00
N LYS A 84 5.16 -5.90 -10.42
CA LYS A 84 4.27 -5.40 -11.47
C LYS A 84 3.65 -4.04 -11.14
N TYR A 85 3.42 -3.76 -9.86
CA TYR A 85 2.61 -2.63 -9.40
C TYR A 85 3.45 -1.40 -9.06
N VAL A 86 4.67 -1.60 -8.55
CA VAL A 86 5.64 -0.50 -8.32
C VAL A 86 5.98 0.19 -9.65
N VAL A 87 6.15 -0.62 -10.70
CA VAL A 87 6.74 -0.15 -11.96
C VAL A 87 5.71 0.53 -12.88
N TYR A 88 4.43 0.14 -12.81
CA TYR A 88 3.38 0.64 -13.71
C TYR A 88 2.58 1.87 -13.23
N SER A 89 2.94 2.47 -12.09
CA SER A 89 2.45 3.81 -11.67
C SER A 89 0.95 3.98 -11.40
N ASP A 90 0.13 2.93 -11.39
CA ASP A 90 -1.24 3.04 -10.91
C ASP A 90 -1.31 2.69 -9.41
N ALA A 91 -1.08 3.69 -8.55
CA ALA A 91 -1.18 3.54 -7.10
C ALA A 91 -2.56 3.04 -6.65
N ALA A 92 -3.62 3.25 -7.44
CA ALA A 92 -4.96 2.71 -7.17
C ALA A 92 -4.97 1.19 -7.34
N THR A 93 -4.38 0.67 -8.42
CA THR A 93 -4.20 -0.77 -8.62
C THR A 93 -3.30 -1.38 -7.55
N ALA A 94 -2.20 -0.70 -7.17
CA ALA A 94 -1.35 -1.17 -6.08
C ALA A 94 -2.13 -1.27 -4.76
N ALA A 95 -2.91 -0.23 -4.40
CA ALA A 95 -3.71 -0.21 -3.17
C ALA A 95 -4.81 -1.27 -3.15
N GLU A 96 -5.53 -1.46 -4.27
CA GLU A 96 -6.57 -2.49 -4.39
C GLU A 96 -5.98 -3.89 -4.17
N ILE A 97 -4.78 -4.14 -4.72
CA ILE A 97 -4.11 -5.43 -4.66
C ILE A 97 -3.52 -5.68 -3.27
N VAL A 98 -2.89 -4.68 -2.63
CA VAL A 98 -2.46 -4.81 -1.23
C VAL A 98 -3.67 -5.12 -0.33
N SER A 99 -4.80 -4.47 -0.61
CA SER A 99 -6.05 -4.71 0.10
C SER A 99 -6.61 -6.11 -0.17
N ARG A 100 -6.40 -6.68 -1.35
CA ARG A 100 -6.94 -7.99 -1.72
C ARG A 100 -6.08 -9.15 -1.23
N TYR A 101 -4.76 -9.07 -1.41
CA TYR A 101 -3.84 -10.19 -1.19
C TYR A 101 -3.26 -10.24 0.23
N GLY A 102 -2.96 -9.09 0.85
CA GLY A 102 -2.46 -9.04 2.22
C GLY A 102 -3.49 -9.49 3.26
N ILE A 103 -4.75 -9.69 2.86
CA ILE A 103 -5.87 -10.08 3.71
C ILE A 103 -6.14 -11.59 3.63
N GLN A 104 -5.86 -12.19 2.47
CA GLN A 104 -6.17 -13.59 2.21
C GLN A 104 -5.21 -14.53 2.95
N GLU A 105 -3.91 -14.24 2.94
CA GLU A 105 -2.88 -15.08 3.58
C GLU A 105 -3.00 -15.09 5.12
N TYR A 106 -3.36 -13.95 5.74
CA TYR A 106 -3.61 -13.89 7.19
C TYR A 106 -4.86 -14.66 7.62
N ALA A 107 -5.89 -14.69 6.79
CA ALA A 107 -7.14 -15.35 7.13
C ALA A 107 -7.06 -16.88 7.04
N GLU A 108 -6.29 -17.41 6.09
CA GLU A 108 -6.05 -18.84 5.95
C GLU A 108 -5.29 -19.40 7.17
N ALA A 109 -4.23 -18.72 7.61
CA ALA A 109 -3.47 -19.13 8.80
C ALA A 109 -4.31 -19.12 10.10
N ALA A 110 -5.17 -18.10 10.28
CA ALA A 110 -6.05 -18.02 11.44
C ALA A 110 -7.16 -19.09 11.41
N ALA A 111 -7.68 -19.42 10.23
CA ALA A 111 -8.66 -20.50 10.04
C ALA A 111 -8.05 -21.86 10.42
N SER A 112 -6.83 -22.15 9.95
CA SER A 112 -6.12 -23.38 10.30
C SER A 112 -5.86 -23.49 11.81
N SER A 113 -5.48 -22.40 12.47
CA SER A 113 -5.26 -22.37 13.93
C SER A 113 -6.55 -22.59 14.73
N ALA A 114 -7.68 -22.04 14.27
CA ALA A 114 -8.98 -22.24 14.92
C ALA A 114 -9.51 -23.67 14.73
N ALA A 115 -9.35 -24.24 13.53
CA ALA A 115 -9.70 -25.63 13.26
C ALA A 115 -8.92 -26.61 14.16
N MET A 116 -7.60 -26.39 14.32
CA MET A 116 -6.76 -27.22 15.18
C MET A 116 -7.18 -27.15 16.66
N ARG A 117 -7.67 -25.99 17.13
CA ARG A 117 -8.14 -25.83 18.51
C ARG A 117 -9.46 -26.55 18.76
N ALA A 118 -10.44 -26.40 17.87
CA ALA A 118 -11.73 -27.10 17.99
C ALA A 118 -11.56 -28.63 17.95
N LEU A 119 -10.68 -29.15 17.09
CA LEU A 119 -10.36 -30.58 17.03
C LEU A 119 -9.63 -31.12 18.28
N SER A 120 -9.08 -30.25 19.13
CA SER A 120 -8.36 -30.63 20.35
C SER A 120 -9.24 -30.66 21.60
N GLU A 121 -10.47 -30.15 21.52
CA GLU A 121 -11.43 -30.15 22.64
C GLU A 121 -12.26 -31.45 22.61
N GLU A 122 -12.30 -32.18 23.74
CA GLU A 122 -13.05 -33.43 23.86
C GLU A 122 -14.56 -33.17 23.77
N GLY A 123 -15.19 -33.62 22.69
CA GLY A 123 -16.65 -33.59 22.51
C GLY A 123 -17.14 -32.87 21.26
N ASP A 124 -16.26 -32.13 20.58
CA ASP A 124 -16.62 -31.42 19.35
C ASP A 124 -16.75 -32.37 18.15
N THR A 125 -17.83 -32.22 17.39
CA THR A 125 -18.01 -32.90 16.11
C THR A 125 -17.20 -32.24 15.00
N ALA A 126 -16.93 -32.97 13.92
CA ALA A 126 -16.26 -32.41 12.74
C ALA A 126 -17.01 -31.19 12.16
N ASP A 127 -18.34 -31.16 12.26
CA ASP A 127 -19.18 -30.06 11.80
C ASP A 127 -19.03 -28.81 12.68
N GLU A 128 -18.95 -28.98 14.01
CA GLU A 128 -18.69 -27.87 14.95
C GLU A 128 -17.28 -27.29 14.76
N ALA A 129 -16.29 -28.15 14.55
CA ALA A 129 -14.92 -27.73 14.23
C ALA A 129 -14.86 -26.95 12.91
N HIS A 130 -15.59 -27.39 11.88
CA HIS A 130 -15.68 -26.68 10.61
C HIS A 130 -16.36 -25.30 10.77
N ALA A 131 -17.50 -25.23 11.47
CA ALA A 131 -18.21 -23.98 11.72
C ALA A 131 -17.41 -23.00 12.59
N ALA A 132 -16.59 -23.50 13.53
CA ALA A 132 -15.67 -22.68 14.31
C ALA A 132 -14.54 -22.12 13.43
N ALA A 133 -13.98 -22.93 12.52
CA ALA A 133 -12.97 -22.51 11.57
C ALA A 133 -13.49 -21.43 10.61
N GLU A 134 -14.70 -21.59 10.06
CA GLU A 134 -15.33 -20.59 9.18
C GLU A 134 -15.55 -19.26 9.90
N ARG A 135 -16.07 -19.28 11.13
CA ARG A 135 -16.28 -18.06 11.93
C ARG A 135 -14.97 -17.35 12.24
N ALA A 136 -13.93 -18.10 12.62
CA ALA A 136 -12.61 -17.53 12.88
C ALA A 136 -11.97 -16.95 11.61
N HIS A 137 -12.15 -17.62 10.46
CA HIS A 137 -11.72 -17.12 9.15
C HIS A 137 -12.41 -15.78 8.82
N ALA A 138 -13.73 -15.73 8.90
CA ALA A 138 -14.51 -14.53 8.61
C ALA A 138 -14.16 -13.36 9.54
N ALA A 139 -14.00 -13.61 10.85
CA ALA A 139 -13.61 -12.59 11.82
C ALA A 139 -12.19 -12.05 11.54
N THR A 140 -11.26 -12.93 11.18
CA THR A 140 -9.89 -12.53 10.83
C THR A 140 -9.87 -11.71 9.54
N LEU A 141 -10.61 -12.13 8.51
CA LEU A 141 -10.78 -11.35 7.28
C LEU A 141 -11.32 -9.96 7.57
N ALA A 142 -12.36 -9.84 8.40
CA ALA A 142 -12.97 -8.57 8.74
C ALA A 142 -11.98 -7.64 9.47
N ARG A 143 -11.23 -8.17 10.44
CA ARG A 143 -10.19 -7.42 11.16
C ARG A 143 -9.07 -6.98 10.23
N ALA A 144 -8.53 -7.89 9.43
CA ALA A 144 -7.48 -7.59 8.47
C ALA A 144 -7.92 -6.54 7.43
N ARG A 145 -9.19 -6.56 7.00
CA ARG A 145 -9.79 -5.51 6.15
C ARG A 145 -9.80 -4.16 6.83
N GLY A 146 -10.24 -4.09 8.08
CA GLY A 146 -10.23 -2.85 8.85
C GLY A 146 -8.82 -2.28 9.03
N GLU A 147 -7.87 -3.12 9.43
CA GLU A 147 -6.47 -2.73 9.64
C GLU A 147 -5.79 -2.26 8.33
N GLN A 148 -5.96 -3.00 7.23
CA GLN A 148 -5.40 -2.60 5.94
C GLN A 148 -6.03 -1.30 5.42
N SER A 149 -7.35 -1.14 5.53
CA SER A 149 -8.05 0.10 5.16
C SER A 149 -7.49 1.30 5.93
N ALA A 150 -7.37 1.19 7.25
CA ALA A 150 -6.83 2.27 8.08
C ALA A 150 -5.40 2.66 7.69
N VAL A 151 -4.53 1.68 7.43
CA VAL A 151 -3.15 1.99 7.05
C VAL A 151 -3.05 2.53 5.63
N HIS A 152 -3.88 2.07 4.70
CA HIS A 152 -3.90 2.62 3.34
C HIS A 152 -4.30 4.08 3.35
N VAL A 153 -5.33 4.43 4.10
CA VAL A 153 -5.77 5.82 4.29
C VAL A 153 -4.64 6.65 4.90
N ALA A 154 -3.98 6.14 5.94
CA ALA A 154 -2.85 6.83 6.56
C ALA A 154 -1.70 7.08 5.57
N LEU A 155 -1.36 6.08 4.75
CA LEU A 155 -0.29 6.19 3.75
C LEU A 155 -0.66 7.18 2.63
N VAL A 156 -1.90 7.13 2.14
CA VAL A 156 -2.41 8.08 1.14
C VAL A 156 -2.28 9.51 1.66
N ARG A 157 -2.74 9.78 2.90
CA ARG A 157 -2.63 11.12 3.52
C ARG A 157 -1.17 11.52 3.76
N CYS A 158 -0.31 10.57 4.12
CA CYS A 158 1.11 10.83 4.36
C CYS A 158 1.83 11.26 3.07
N VAL A 159 1.67 10.51 1.97
CA VAL A 159 2.41 10.76 0.72
C VAL A 159 1.78 11.90 -0.09
N LEU A 160 0.45 11.94 -0.18
CA LEU A 160 -0.23 12.95 -0.98
C LEU A 160 -0.35 14.28 -0.24
N GLY A 161 -0.41 14.24 1.09
CA GLY A 161 -0.68 15.39 1.96
C GLY A 161 -2.17 15.74 1.97
N ASN A 162 -2.48 16.99 2.32
CA ASN A 162 -3.83 17.54 2.15
C ASN A 162 -3.93 18.29 0.81
N PRO A 163 -4.66 17.77 -0.20
CA PRO A 163 -4.77 18.38 -1.53
C PRO A 163 -5.52 19.71 -1.56
N PHE A 164 -6.25 20.05 -0.49
CA PHE A 164 -7.04 21.28 -0.41
C PHE A 164 -6.25 22.44 0.21
N ARG A 165 -5.08 22.15 0.80
CA ARG A 165 -4.23 23.16 1.42
C ARG A 165 -3.03 23.41 0.52
N SER A 166 -2.91 24.64 0.04
CA SER A 166 -1.64 25.15 -0.47
C SER A 166 -0.65 25.17 0.69
N MET A 167 0.46 24.45 0.54
CA MET A 167 1.50 24.40 1.55
C MET A 167 2.11 25.81 1.67
N THR A 168 1.76 26.51 2.75
CA THR A 168 2.23 27.88 3.00
C THR A 168 3.36 27.76 4.01
N PHE A 169 4.59 28.02 3.58
CA PHE A 169 5.73 28.00 4.50
C PHE A 169 5.65 29.22 5.44
N SER A 170 6.06 29.03 6.70
CA SER A 170 6.24 30.17 7.59
C SER A 170 7.20 31.18 6.93
N PRO A 171 6.91 32.49 6.92
CA PRO A 171 7.86 33.48 6.42
C PRO A 171 9.22 33.40 7.11
N SER A 172 9.27 32.94 8.37
CA SER A 172 10.52 32.72 9.11
C SER A 172 11.39 31.59 8.55
N TRP A 173 10.82 30.68 7.74
CA TRP A 173 11.55 29.59 7.07
C TRP A 173 12.06 30.01 5.68
N LEU A 174 11.49 31.07 5.10
CA LEU A 174 11.89 31.65 3.81
C LEU A 174 13.07 32.62 3.97
N THR A 175 14.09 32.20 4.72
CA THR A 175 15.33 32.98 4.81
C THR A 175 16.00 33.06 3.43
N PRO A 176 16.77 34.12 3.13
CA PRO A 176 17.48 34.22 1.86
C PRO A 176 18.32 32.97 1.54
N THR A 177 18.94 32.36 2.55
CA THR A 177 19.71 31.12 2.41
C THR A 177 18.83 29.92 2.04
N ALA A 178 17.69 29.75 2.71
CA ALA A 178 16.78 28.65 2.42
C ALA A 178 16.16 28.77 1.03
N VAL A 179 15.79 29.98 0.61
CA VAL A 179 15.27 30.26 -0.73
C VAL A 179 16.34 30.04 -1.78
N ALA A 180 17.54 30.59 -1.60
CA ALA A 180 18.65 30.41 -2.53
C ALA A 180 19.06 28.94 -2.70
N LEU A 181 19.02 28.15 -1.63
CA LEU A 181 19.26 26.70 -1.71
C LEU A 181 18.15 25.99 -2.49
N ALA A 182 16.88 26.35 -2.27
CA ALA A 182 15.75 25.74 -2.97
C ALA A 182 15.70 26.09 -4.46
N GLU A 183 16.14 27.29 -4.85
CA GLU A 183 16.20 27.73 -6.26
C GLU A 183 17.42 27.18 -7.01
N GLY A 184 18.41 26.65 -6.30
CA GLY A 184 19.65 26.10 -6.87
C GLY A 184 19.61 24.61 -7.22
N ILE A 185 18.46 23.94 -7.07
CA ILE A 185 18.22 22.51 -7.32
C ILE A 185 17.36 22.35 -8.57
#